data_AF-A0A6J3AB45-F1
#
_entry.id   AF-A0A6J3AB45-F1
#
_cell.length_a   1.000
_cell.length_b   1.000
_cell.length_c   1.000
_cell.angle_alpha   90.00
_cell.angle_beta   90.00
_cell.angle_gamma   90.00
#
_symmetry.space_group_name_H-M   'P 1'
#
loop_
_entity.id
_entity.type
_entity.pdbx_description
1 polymer ?
#
loop_
_entity_poly.entity_id
_entity_poly.type
_entity_poly.pdbx_seq_one_letter_code
_entity_poly.pdbx_strand_id
1 'polypeptide(L)'
;MRPASMHTCPSLVLHAHLCFSFRMSVQTIRSVFSVETGYRLSDDQIVNHFPNHYELTRKDLMVKNIKRYRKELEKEGSPLAEKDENGKYLYLDFVPVTYMLPADYNLFVEEFRKSPSSTWIMKPCGKAQGKGIFLINKLSQIKKWSRDSKTSSFVSQSTKEAYVISLYINNPLLIGGRKFDLRLYVLVSTYRPLRCYMYKLGFCRFCTVKYTPSTSELDNMFVHLTNVAIQKHGEDYNHIHGGKWTVNNLRLYLESTRGKEVTSKLFDEIHWIIVQSLK
;
A
#
# COMPACT_ATOMS: atom_id res chain seq x y z
N MET A 1 23.26 12.57 13.42
CA MET A 1 21.82 12.61 13.08
C MET A 1 21.55 11.50 12.08
N ARG A 2 20.80 10.45 12.45
CA ARG A 2 20.48 9.33 11.53
C ARG A 2 19.47 9.82 10.47
N PRO A 3 19.59 9.43 9.20
CA PRO A 3 18.61 9.78 8.18
C PRO A 3 17.27 9.13 8.53
N ALA A 4 16.19 9.91 8.48
CA ALA A 4 14.83 9.41 8.67
C ALA A 4 14.51 8.43 7.53
N SER A 5 14.30 7.15 7.85
CA SER A 5 13.91 6.14 6.87
C SER A 5 12.46 6.37 6.44
N MET A 6 12.26 6.90 5.23
CA MET A 6 10.96 6.87 4.56
C MET A 6 10.70 5.44 4.05
N HIS A 7 10.36 4.52 4.95
CA HIS A 7 9.67 3.30 4.52
C HIS A 7 8.27 3.73 4.08
N THR A 8 8.06 3.82 2.77
CA THR A 8 6.74 4.05 2.19
C THR A 8 5.84 2.90 2.59
N CYS A 9 4.72 3.17 3.28
CA CYS A 9 3.67 2.17 3.43
C CYS A 9 3.09 1.93 2.03
N PRO A 10 3.18 0.73 1.43
CA PRO A 10 2.60 0.48 0.13
C PRO A 10 1.09 0.31 0.31
N SER A 11 0.40 1.42 0.51
CA SER A 11 -0.95 1.58 -0.01
C SER A 11 -0.85 2.14 -1.43
N LEU A 12 -0.19 1.36 -2.29
CA LEU A 12 -0.18 1.55 -3.74
C LEU A 12 -1.59 1.20 -4.25
N VAL A 13 -2.53 2.11 -4.01
CA VAL A 13 -3.82 2.08 -4.69
C VAL A 13 -3.55 2.66 -6.08
N LEU A 14 -3.10 1.79 -6.99
CA LEU A 14 -2.97 2.09 -8.41
C LEU A 14 -4.39 2.26 -8.98
N HIS A 15 -4.98 3.44 -8.79
CA HIS A 15 -6.22 3.81 -9.45
C HIS A 15 -5.84 4.36 -10.83
N ALA A 16 -5.75 3.48 -11.82
CA ALA A 16 -5.68 3.86 -13.22
C ALA A 16 -7.05 4.48 -13.60
N HIS A 17 -7.13 5.81 -13.56
CA HIS A 17 -8.21 6.54 -14.22
C HIS A 17 -7.69 6.99 -15.58
N LEU A 18 -7.82 6.12 -16.58
CA LEU A 18 -7.82 6.54 -17.98
C LEU A 18 -9.24 6.97 -18.31
N CYS A 19 -9.39 8.26 -18.61
CA CYS A 19 -10.61 8.83 -19.17
C CYS A 19 -10.53 8.62 -20.69
N PHE A 20 -11.05 7.50 -21.18
CA PHE A 20 -11.41 7.30 -22.59
C PHE A 20 -12.79 6.62 -22.64
N SER A 21 -13.58 7.00 -23.64
CA SER A 21 -15.04 6.82 -23.78
C SER A 21 -15.63 5.39 -23.69
N PHE A 22 -14.85 4.38 -23.32
CA PHE A 22 -15.32 3.03 -23.03
C PHE A 22 -14.59 2.52 -21.77
N ARG A 23 -15.10 2.91 -20.59
CA ARG A 23 -14.54 2.44 -19.31
C ARG A 23 -15.22 1.14 -18.92
N MET A 24 -14.59 0.00 -19.20
CA MET A 24 -15.08 -1.27 -18.67
C MET A 24 -14.91 -1.31 -17.15
N SER A 25 -15.92 -1.85 -16.46
CA SER A 25 -15.83 -2.08 -15.02
C SER A 25 -14.87 -3.24 -14.72
N VAL A 26 -14.32 -3.29 -13.50
CA VAL A 26 -13.46 -4.41 -13.07
C VAL A 26 -14.19 -5.74 -13.19
N GLN A 27 -15.50 -5.78 -12.94
CA GLN A 27 -16.31 -7.01 -13.10
C GLN A 27 -16.39 -7.44 -14.56
N THR A 28 -16.63 -6.49 -15.46
CA THR A 28 -16.68 -6.73 -16.91
C THR A 28 -15.35 -7.25 -17.42
N ILE A 29 -14.22 -6.64 -17.03
CA ILE A 29 -12.87 -7.08 -17.41
C ILE A 29 -12.58 -8.51 -16.93
N ARG A 30 -12.99 -8.85 -15.71
CA ARG A 30 -12.81 -10.22 -15.18
C ARG A 30 -13.61 -11.24 -15.98
N SER A 31 -14.80 -10.88 -16.43
CA SER A 31 -15.61 -11.73 -17.30
C SER A 31 -14.98 -11.89 -18.69
N VAL A 32 -14.51 -10.79 -19.28
CA VAL A 32 -13.85 -10.76 -20.60
C VAL A 32 -12.60 -11.63 -20.65
N PHE A 33 -11.79 -11.63 -19.58
CA PHE A 33 -10.58 -12.46 -19.48
C PHE A 33 -10.78 -13.80 -18.77
N SER A 34 -12.03 -14.18 -18.47
CA SER A 34 -12.31 -15.49 -17.89
C SER A 34 -12.12 -16.57 -18.94
N VAL A 35 -11.43 -17.66 -18.58
CA VAL A 35 -11.26 -18.81 -19.48
C VAL A 35 -12.62 -19.47 -19.80
N GLU A 36 -13.57 -19.37 -18.87
CA GLU A 36 -14.90 -19.97 -18.98
C GLU A 36 -15.81 -19.28 -19.99
N THR A 37 -15.62 -17.98 -20.23
CA THR A 37 -16.47 -17.23 -21.18
C THR A 37 -16.03 -17.42 -22.63
N GLY A 38 -14.79 -17.89 -22.86
CA GLY A 38 -14.22 -18.08 -24.20
C GLY A 38 -14.10 -16.81 -25.03
N TYR A 39 -14.38 -15.64 -24.44
CA TYR A 39 -14.42 -14.37 -25.14
C TYR A 39 -13.00 -13.91 -25.50
N ARG A 40 -12.78 -13.53 -26.77
CA ARG A 40 -11.52 -13.00 -27.25
C ARG A 40 -11.76 -11.62 -27.84
N LEU A 41 -10.94 -10.66 -27.42
CA LEU A 41 -10.92 -9.33 -28.00
C LEU A 41 -10.35 -9.39 -29.42
N SER A 42 -10.94 -8.60 -30.32
CA SER A 42 -10.40 -8.39 -31.66
C SER A 42 -9.19 -7.44 -31.62
N ASP A 43 -8.34 -7.46 -32.66
CA ASP A 43 -7.06 -6.73 -32.68
C ASP A 43 -7.23 -5.19 -32.59
N ASP A 44 -8.41 -4.67 -32.98
CA ASP A 44 -8.79 -3.27 -32.92
C ASP A 44 -9.41 -2.86 -31.56
N GLN A 45 -9.69 -3.83 -30.68
CA GLN A 45 -10.32 -3.57 -29.40
C GLN A 45 -9.29 -3.29 -28.30
N ILE A 46 -9.46 -2.15 -27.64
CA ILE A 46 -8.60 -1.72 -26.52
C ILE A 46 -9.42 -1.73 -25.23
N VAL A 47 -8.86 -2.32 -24.19
CA VAL A 47 -9.43 -2.31 -22.83
C VAL A 47 -8.51 -1.61 -21.85
N ASN A 48 -9.08 -1.02 -20.80
CA ASN A 48 -8.37 -0.18 -19.84
C ASN A 48 -7.74 -0.97 -18.67
N HIS A 49 -7.67 -2.29 -18.75
CA HIS A 49 -7.11 -3.17 -17.73
C HIS A 49 -6.38 -4.35 -18.34
N PHE A 50 -5.23 -4.70 -17.76
CA PHE A 50 -4.56 -5.95 -18.10
C PHE A 50 -5.27 -7.16 -17.47
N PRO A 51 -5.17 -8.34 -18.10
CA PRO A 51 -5.47 -9.61 -17.44
C PRO A 51 -4.72 -9.69 -16.10
N ASN A 52 -5.35 -10.26 -15.09
CA ASN A 52 -4.74 -10.46 -13.77
C ASN A 52 -4.24 -9.17 -13.07
N HIS A 53 -4.77 -7.99 -13.40
CA HIS A 53 -4.43 -6.72 -12.71
C HIS A 53 -4.60 -6.76 -11.18
N TYR A 54 -5.37 -7.72 -10.66
CA TYR A 54 -5.52 -7.97 -9.23
C TYR A 54 -4.24 -8.47 -8.55
N GLU A 55 -3.27 -9.02 -9.28
CA GLU A 55 -1.96 -9.46 -8.76
C GLU A 55 -1.16 -8.31 -8.14
N LEU A 56 -1.33 -7.10 -8.67
CA LEU A 56 -0.71 -5.88 -8.14
C LEU A 56 -1.63 -5.11 -7.19
N THR A 57 -2.95 -5.12 -7.45
CA THR A 57 -3.90 -4.25 -6.72
C THR A 57 -4.46 -4.89 -5.45
N ARG A 58 -4.46 -6.22 -5.33
CA ARG A 58 -4.81 -6.91 -4.08
C ARG A 58 -3.61 -6.99 -3.15
N LYS A 59 -3.84 -6.66 -1.87
CA LYS A 59 -2.77 -6.54 -0.86
C LYS A 59 -2.06 -7.86 -0.61
N ASP A 60 -2.79 -8.97 -0.61
CA ASP A 60 -2.25 -10.31 -0.40
C ASP A 60 -1.37 -10.77 -1.56
N LEU A 61 -1.84 -10.56 -2.78
CA LEU A 61 -1.11 -10.95 -3.99
C LEU A 61 0.11 -10.07 -4.21
N MET A 62 0.01 -8.76 -3.99
CA MET A 62 1.16 -7.85 -4.09
C MET A 62 2.31 -8.28 -3.18
N VAL A 63 2.02 -8.62 -1.92
CA VAL A 63 3.05 -9.09 -0.97
C VAL A 63 3.63 -10.43 -1.40
N LYS A 64 2.79 -11.37 -1.86
CA LYS A 64 3.25 -12.67 -2.37
C LYS A 64 4.14 -12.52 -3.60
N ASN A 65 3.76 -11.66 -4.53
CA ASN A 65 4.49 -11.41 -5.78
C ASN A 65 5.85 -10.75 -5.49
N ILE A 66 5.91 -9.77 -4.60
CA ILE A 66 7.19 -9.15 -4.21
C ILE A 66 8.10 -10.15 -3.48
N LYS A 67 7.55 -11.01 -2.61
CA LYS A 67 8.32 -12.10 -1.98
C LYS A 67 8.83 -13.11 -3.01
N ARG A 68 8.04 -13.44 -4.04
CA ARG A 68 8.46 -14.32 -5.14
C ARG A 68 9.56 -13.68 -5.98
N TYR A 69 9.37 -12.42 -6.39
CA TYR A 69 10.33 -11.65 -7.18
C TYR A 69 11.69 -11.56 -6.49
N ARG A 70 11.73 -11.25 -5.19
CA ARG A 70 12.96 -11.23 -4.39
C ARG A 70 13.68 -12.60 -4.41
N LYS A 71 12.95 -13.71 -4.25
CA LYS A 71 13.52 -15.07 -4.28
C LYS A 71 14.04 -15.48 -5.65
N GLU A 72 13.39 -15.04 -6.72
CA GLU A 72 13.85 -15.28 -8.09
C GLU A 72 15.18 -14.56 -8.34
N LEU A 73 15.26 -13.29 -7.96
CA LEU A 73 16.50 -12.51 -8.05
C LEU A 73 17.66 -13.11 -7.22
N GLU A 74 17.37 -13.68 -6.05
CA GLU A 74 18.37 -14.41 -5.25
C GLU A 74 18.91 -15.64 -5.99
N LYS A 75 18.02 -16.42 -6.62
CA LYS A 75 18.42 -17.62 -7.38
C LYS A 75 19.25 -17.27 -8.61
N GLU A 76 18.95 -16.13 -9.24
CA GLU A 76 19.68 -15.63 -10.41
C GLU A 76 21.01 -14.96 -10.04
N GLY A 77 21.30 -14.78 -8.74
CA GLY A 77 22.50 -14.07 -8.29
C GLY A 77 22.48 -12.58 -8.67
N SER A 78 21.29 -11.99 -8.84
CA SER A 78 21.15 -10.60 -9.24
C SER A 78 21.67 -9.65 -8.15
N PRO A 79 22.45 -8.60 -8.50
CA PRO A 79 22.86 -7.56 -7.56
C PRO A 79 21.67 -6.89 -6.85
N LEU A 80 20.48 -6.92 -7.45
CA LEU A 80 19.26 -6.35 -6.84
C LEU A 80 18.79 -7.10 -5.60
N ALA A 81 19.20 -8.36 -5.43
CA ALA A 81 18.90 -9.19 -4.27
C ALA A 81 19.94 -9.05 -3.13
N GLU A 82 20.91 -8.15 -3.27
CA GLU A 82 21.93 -7.90 -2.25
C GLU A 82 21.29 -7.50 -0.91
N LYS A 83 21.86 -8.04 0.18
CA LYS A 83 21.39 -7.84 1.54
C LYS A 83 22.46 -7.21 2.41
N ASP A 84 22.03 -6.40 3.38
CA ASP A 84 22.89 -5.88 4.43
C ASP A 84 23.27 -6.97 5.47
N GLU A 85 24.13 -6.62 6.42
CA GLU A 85 24.56 -7.48 7.53
C GLU A 85 23.39 -8.00 8.39
N ASN A 86 22.24 -7.32 8.35
CA ASN A 86 21.03 -7.68 9.10
C ASN A 86 20.05 -8.51 8.25
N GLY A 87 20.42 -8.88 7.03
CA GLY A 87 19.61 -9.67 6.10
C GLY A 87 18.49 -8.89 5.39
N LYS A 88 18.51 -7.55 5.40
CA LYS A 88 17.57 -6.71 4.67
C LYS A 88 18.06 -6.40 3.27
N TYR A 89 17.16 -6.42 2.29
CA TYR A 89 17.51 -6.09 0.91
C TYR A 89 17.91 -4.62 0.76
N LEU A 90 19.04 -4.36 0.10
CA LEU A 90 19.51 -2.99 -0.13
C LEU A 90 18.61 -2.23 -1.11
N TYR A 91 18.22 -2.88 -2.20
CA TYR A 91 17.49 -2.22 -3.31
C TYR A 91 15.98 -2.49 -3.32
N LEU A 92 15.52 -3.45 -2.51
CA LEU A 92 14.14 -3.94 -2.52
C LEU A 92 13.44 -3.83 -1.17
N ASP A 93 13.97 -3.14 -0.15
CA ASP A 93 13.34 -2.95 1.16
C ASP A 93 12.29 -1.81 1.21
N PHE A 94 11.33 -1.87 0.30
CA PHE A 94 10.23 -0.89 0.20
C PHE A 94 8.86 -1.42 0.65
N VAL A 95 8.77 -2.70 1.01
CA VAL A 95 7.55 -3.32 1.57
C VAL A 95 7.78 -3.66 3.04
N PRO A 96 7.02 -3.08 3.98
CA PRO A 96 7.09 -3.41 5.40
C PRO A 96 6.88 -4.91 5.63
N VAL A 97 7.48 -5.43 6.71
CA VAL A 97 7.30 -6.81 7.14
C VAL A 97 5.80 -7.12 7.23
N THR A 98 5.37 -8.13 6.47
CA THR A 98 3.95 -8.40 6.25
C THR A 98 3.66 -9.90 6.20
N TYR A 99 2.55 -10.28 6.85
CA TYR A 99 2.05 -11.65 6.99
C TYR A 99 0.58 -11.76 6.58
N MET A 100 0.19 -12.95 6.13
CA MET A 100 -1.16 -13.26 5.67
C MET A 100 -1.92 -14.05 6.73
N LEU A 101 -2.98 -13.48 7.31
CA LEU A 101 -3.82 -14.19 8.27
C LEU A 101 -5.01 -14.88 7.59
N PRO A 102 -5.35 -16.13 7.97
CA PRO A 102 -4.80 -16.88 9.11
C PRO A 102 -3.53 -17.71 8.83
N ALA A 103 -3.09 -17.85 7.58
CA ALA A 103 -2.04 -18.79 7.17
C ALA A 103 -0.67 -18.59 7.88
N ASP A 104 -0.23 -17.34 8.00
CA ASP A 104 1.06 -16.95 8.57
C ASP A 104 0.95 -16.56 10.05
N TYR A 105 -0.11 -16.96 10.76
CA TYR A 105 -0.34 -16.53 12.14
C TYR A 105 0.84 -16.86 13.08
N ASN A 106 1.38 -18.08 12.98
CA ASN A 106 2.49 -18.51 13.84
C ASN A 106 3.77 -17.69 13.56
N LEU A 107 4.10 -17.48 12.28
CA LEU A 107 5.24 -16.66 11.86
C LEU A 107 5.10 -15.22 12.37
N PHE A 108 3.89 -14.66 12.27
CA PHE A 108 3.61 -13.33 12.83
C PHE A 108 3.80 -13.29 14.35
N VAL A 109 3.32 -14.30 15.10
CA VAL A 109 3.46 -14.35 16.56
C VAL A 109 4.94 -14.44 16.97
N GLU A 110 5.75 -15.21 16.25
CA GLU A 110 7.20 -15.26 16.46
C GLU A 110 7.85 -13.90 16.23
N GLU A 111 7.52 -13.22 15.13
CA GLU A 111 8.06 -11.90 14.83
C GLU A 111 7.62 -10.84 15.85
N PHE A 112 6.34 -10.88 16.27
CA PHE A 112 5.81 -9.98 17.29
C PHE A 112 6.54 -10.16 18.63
N ARG A 113 6.90 -11.40 19.00
CA ARG A 113 7.63 -11.68 20.25
C ARG A 113 9.05 -11.11 20.26
N LYS A 114 9.69 -10.96 19.10
CA LYS A 114 11.01 -10.30 19.00
C LYS A 114 10.94 -8.80 19.33
N SER A 115 9.80 -8.16 19.10
CA SER A 115 9.59 -6.74 19.36
C SER A 115 8.17 -6.47 19.86
N PRO A 116 7.86 -6.75 21.14
CA PRO A 116 6.48 -6.69 21.67
C PRO A 116 5.88 -5.27 21.72
N SER A 117 6.71 -4.22 21.64
CA SER A 117 6.29 -2.82 21.58
C SER A 117 5.96 -2.35 20.16
N SER A 118 6.09 -3.22 19.16
CA SER A 118 5.80 -2.88 17.77
C SER A 118 4.30 -2.74 17.52
N THR A 119 3.93 -1.67 16.80
CA THR A 119 2.58 -1.46 16.30
C THR A 119 2.44 -2.12 14.94
N TRP A 120 1.31 -2.79 14.72
CA TRP A 120 0.98 -3.43 13.44
C TRP A 120 -0.35 -2.92 12.93
N ILE A 121 -0.50 -2.87 11.61
CA ILE A 121 -1.72 -2.47 10.94
C ILE A 121 -2.35 -3.68 10.27
N MET A 122 -3.60 -3.96 10.63
CA MET A 122 -4.41 -5.01 10.04
C MET A 122 -5.29 -4.42 8.94
N LYS A 123 -5.30 -5.06 7.77
CA LYS A 123 -6.05 -4.60 6.60
C LYS A 123 -6.75 -5.79 5.94
N PRO A 124 -8.06 -5.70 5.65
CA PRO A 124 -8.74 -6.72 4.85
C PRO A 124 -8.18 -6.78 3.42
N CYS A 125 -8.03 -7.98 2.88
CA CYS A 125 -7.41 -8.18 1.55
C CYS A 125 -8.24 -7.55 0.42
N GLY A 126 -9.55 -7.82 0.42
CA GLY A 126 -10.47 -7.45 -0.66
C GLY A 126 -11.20 -6.11 -0.50
N LYS A 127 -11.11 -5.45 0.67
CA LYS A 127 -11.78 -4.16 0.90
C LYS A 127 -10.88 -2.97 0.59
N ALA A 128 -11.53 -1.85 0.24
CA ALA A 128 -10.90 -0.57 -0.06
C ALA A 128 -11.43 0.54 0.88
N GLN A 129 -11.00 1.79 0.63
CA GLN A 129 -11.46 3.00 1.34
C GLN A 129 -11.12 3.08 2.83
N GLY A 130 -10.40 2.12 3.40
CA GLY A 130 -10.00 2.14 4.80
C GLY A 130 -10.98 1.44 5.74
N LYS A 131 -12.05 0.86 5.19
CA LYS A 131 -13.02 0.08 5.96
C LYS A 131 -12.37 -1.19 6.52
N GLY A 132 -12.54 -1.43 7.82
CA GLY A 132 -12.01 -2.61 8.52
C GLY A 132 -10.51 -2.59 8.79
N ILE A 133 -9.85 -1.44 8.64
CA ILE A 133 -8.46 -1.26 9.06
C ILE A 133 -8.43 -0.94 10.56
N PHE A 134 -7.53 -1.58 11.28
CA PHE A 134 -7.29 -1.26 12.69
C PHE A 134 -5.81 -1.48 13.03
N LEU A 135 -5.35 -0.81 14.08
CA LEU A 135 -4.02 -0.98 14.62
C LEU A 135 -4.06 -1.96 15.78
N ILE A 136 -2.96 -2.68 15.96
CA ILE A 136 -2.74 -3.54 17.12
C ILE A 136 -1.35 -3.26 17.69
N ASN A 137 -1.26 -3.35 19.00
CA ASN A 137 0.01 -3.32 19.73
C ASN A 137 0.09 -4.43 20.80
N LYS A 138 -0.95 -5.28 20.90
CA LYS A 138 -1.01 -6.42 21.82
C LYS A 138 -1.59 -7.63 21.12
N LEU A 139 -0.99 -8.81 21.30
CA LEU A 139 -1.50 -10.07 20.75
C LEU A 139 -2.92 -10.42 21.22
N SER A 140 -3.33 -9.94 22.40
CA SER A 140 -4.69 -10.13 22.93
C SER A 140 -5.75 -9.50 22.02
N GLN A 141 -5.44 -8.38 21.34
CA GLN A 141 -6.37 -7.71 20.42
C GLN A 141 -6.69 -8.59 19.21
N ILE A 142 -5.70 -9.32 18.67
CA ILE A 142 -5.92 -10.27 17.56
C ILE A 142 -6.78 -11.44 18.00
N LYS A 143 -6.51 -12.00 19.19
CA LYS A 143 -7.29 -13.11 19.73
C LYS A 143 -8.75 -12.71 19.94
N LYS A 144 -8.99 -11.50 20.46
CA LYS A 144 -10.34 -10.93 20.62
C LYS A 144 -11.03 -10.79 19.25
N TRP A 145 -10.38 -10.12 18.29
CA TRP A 145 -10.90 -9.97 16.92
C TRP A 145 -11.24 -11.33 16.27
N SER A 146 -10.37 -12.34 16.43
CA SER A 146 -10.57 -13.68 15.90
C SER A 146 -11.79 -14.40 16.53
N ARG A 147 -12.07 -14.16 17.82
CA ARG A 147 -13.25 -14.70 18.52
C ARG A 147 -14.53 -13.98 18.11
N ASP A 148 -14.53 -12.66 18.08
CA ASP A 148 -15.69 -11.84 17.69
C ASP A 148 -16.11 -12.13 16.24
N SER A 149 -15.14 -12.42 15.37
CA SER A 149 -15.37 -12.85 13.98
C SER A 149 -15.98 -14.26 13.88
N LYS A 150 -15.82 -15.13 14.88
CA LYS A 150 -16.43 -16.47 14.93
C LYS A 150 -17.84 -16.45 15.50
N THR A 151 -18.13 -15.54 16.42
CA THR A 151 -19.46 -15.40 17.05
C THR A 151 -20.47 -14.73 16.11
N SER A 152 -20.00 -13.89 15.18
CA SER A 152 -20.85 -13.19 14.19
C SER A 152 -21.24 -14.04 12.98
N SER A 153 -20.68 -15.25 12.82
CA SER A 153 -20.93 -16.14 11.68
C SER A 153 -21.99 -17.22 11.98
N PHE A 154 -23.22 -16.82 12.31
CA PHE A 154 -24.41 -17.65 12.09
C PHE A 154 -24.91 -17.60 10.62
N VAL A 155 -24.24 -16.83 9.76
CA VAL A 155 -24.48 -16.76 8.31
C VAL A 155 -23.23 -17.21 7.55
N SER A 156 -23.31 -18.39 6.95
CA SER A 156 -22.39 -18.98 5.95
C SER A 156 -20.91 -19.14 6.33
N GLN A 157 -20.53 -20.40 6.55
CA GLN A 157 -19.20 -20.92 6.88
C GLN A 157 -18.17 -20.85 5.72
N SER A 158 -18.45 -20.13 4.62
CA SER A 158 -17.76 -20.33 3.33
C SER A 158 -16.70 -19.29 2.95
N THR A 159 -16.48 -18.19 3.69
CA THR A 159 -15.31 -17.32 3.42
C THR A 159 -14.89 -16.55 4.66
N LYS A 160 -13.92 -17.08 5.42
CA LYS A 160 -13.19 -16.25 6.39
C LYS A 160 -12.52 -15.11 5.62
N GLU A 161 -12.84 -13.87 5.96
CA GLU A 161 -12.23 -12.70 5.34
C GLU A 161 -10.72 -12.74 5.61
N ALA A 162 -9.91 -12.83 4.54
CA ALA A 162 -8.46 -12.84 4.67
C ALA A 162 -7.95 -11.44 5.04
N TYR A 163 -6.97 -11.40 5.94
CA TYR A 163 -6.35 -10.16 6.39
C TYR A 163 -4.85 -10.15 6.12
N VAL A 164 -4.34 -8.98 5.79
CA VAL A 164 -2.91 -8.68 5.76
C VAL A 164 -2.57 -7.96 7.06
N ILE A 165 -1.55 -8.44 7.76
CA ILE A 165 -0.96 -7.74 8.91
C ILE A 165 0.44 -7.27 8.55
N SER A 166 0.66 -5.96 8.63
CA SER A 166 1.92 -5.32 8.25
C SER A 166 2.48 -4.51 9.40
N LEU A 167 3.81 -4.45 9.53
CA LEU A 167 4.47 -3.58 10.50
C LEU A 167 4.08 -2.13 10.21
N TYR A 168 3.60 -1.42 11.23
CA TYR A 168 3.19 -0.04 11.09
C TYR A 168 4.42 0.88 11.11
N ILE A 169 4.46 1.86 10.21
CA ILE A 169 5.55 2.83 10.14
C ILE A 169 5.31 3.89 11.21
N ASN A 170 6.02 3.74 12.33
CA ASN A 170 5.89 4.58 13.52
C ASN A 170 6.50 5.97 13.36
N ASN A 171 7.47 6.15 12.46
CA ASN A 171 8.16 7.42 12.22
C ASN A 171 7.96 7.90 10.77
N PRO A 172 6.72 8.24 10.35
CA PRO A 172 6.48 8.78 9.02
C PRO A 172 7.05 10.19 8.88
N LEU A 173 7.36 10.61 7.65
CA LEU A 173 7.63 12.02 7.38
C LEU A 173 6.36 12.85 7.67
N LEU A 174 6.52 13.91 8.46
CA LEU A 174 5.44 14.81 8.85
C LEU A 174 5.66 16.19 8.24
N ILE A 175 4.57 16.83 7.83
CA ILE A 175 4.57 18.24 7.38
C ILE A 175 3.55 18.98 8.24
N GLY A 176 3.99 20.04 8.93
CA GLY A 176 3.16 20.73 9.91
C GLY A 176 2.67 19.81 11.04
N GLY A 177 3.44 18.78 11.37
CA GLY A 177 3.06 17.77 12.37
C GLY A 177 1.99 16.78 11.92
N ARG A 178 1.59 16.78 10.64
CA ARG A 178 0.54 15.88 10.13
C ARG A 178 1.13 14.80 9.23
N LYS A 179 0.60 13.58 9.37
CA LYS A 179 0.92 12.44 8.51
C LYS A 179 0.27 12.63 7.14
N PHE A 180 0.91 12.12 6.09
CA PHE A 180 0.34 12.12 4.75
C PHE A 180 0.70 10.85 3.96
N ASP A 181 -0.03 10.62 2.88
CA ASP A 181 0.32 9.63 1.86
C ASP A 181 0.36 10.27 0.47
N LEU A 182 1.11 9.65 -0.44
CA LEU A 182 1.27 10.12 -1.81
C LEU A 182 0.41 9.29 -2.77
N ARG A 183 -0.45 9.97 -3.55
CA ARG A 183 -1.14 9.38 -4.70
C ARG A 183 -0.44 9.78 -5.99
N LEU A 184 0.15 8.78 -6.63
CA LEU A 184 0.75 8.88 -7.95
C LEU A 184 -0.07 8.08 -8.95
N TYR A 185 -0.01 8.48 -10.22
CA TYR A 185 -0.68 7.82 -11.32
C TYR A 185 0.35 7.27 -12.30
N VAL A 186 0.23 5.98 -12.61
CA VAL A 186 1.12 5.28 -13.52
C VAL A 186 0.25 4.59 -14.56
N LEU A 187 0.52 4.88 -15.84
CA LEU A 187 -0.07 4.22 -16.98
C LEU A 187 0.89 3.14 -17.46
N VAL A 188 0.46 1.89 -17.46
CA VAL A 188 1.19 0.81 -18.12
C VAL A 188 0.55 0.58 -19.48
N SER A 189 1.36 0.63 -20.54
CA SER A 189 0.89 0.47 -21.93
C SER A 189 1.14 -0.94 -22.45
N THR A 190 2.25 -1.55 -22.06
CA THR A 190 2.59 -2.94 -22.36
C THR A 190 3.50 -3.49 -21.27
N TYR A 191 3.43 -4.80 -21.01
CA TYR A 191 4.36 -5.54 -20.15
C TYR A 191 5.44 -6.29 -20.93
N ARG A 192 5.30 -6.40 -22.27
CA ARG A 192 6.23 -7.10 -23.15
C ARG A 192 6.43 -6.31 -24.46
N PRO A 193 7.46 -5.45 -24.55
CA PRO A 193 8.37 -5.04 -23.46
C PRO A 193 7.65 -4.17 -22.42
N LEU A 194 8.12 -4.11 -21.17
CA LEU A 194 7.52 -3.26 -20.13
C LEU A 194 7.66 -1.78 -20.51
N ARG A 195 6.53 -1.09 -20.73
CA ARG A 195 6.46 0.36 -20.96
C ARG A 195 5.43 0.98 -20.04
N CYS A 196 5.90 1.79 -19.09
CA CYS A 196 5.06 2.54 -18.15
C CYS A 196 5.38 4.03 -18.17
N TYR A 197 4.38 4.85 -17.88
CA TYR A 197 4.45 6.31 -17.87
C TYR A 197 3.91 6.82 -16.53
N MET A 198 4.71 7.59 -15.82
CA MET A 198 4.24 8.29 -14.62
C MET A 198 3.62 9.61 -15.02
N TYR A 199 2.39 9.87 -14.58
CA TYR A 199 1.72 11.13 -14.82
C TYR A 199 2.39 12.24 -14.02
N LYS A 200 2.55 13.42 -14.64
CA LYS A 200 3.21 14.58 -14.01
C LYS A 200 2.45 15.11 -12.79
N LEU A 201 1.12 14.93 -12.77
CA LEU A 201 0.30 15.35 -11.65
C LEU A 201 0.06 14.18 -10.70
N GLY A 202 0.19 14.46 -9.42
CA GLY A 202 -0.22 13.61 -8.31
C GLY A 202 -0.47 14.50 -7.10
N PHE A 203 -0.87 13.90 -5.99
CA PHE A 203 -1.13 14.67 -4.79
C PHE A 203 -0.83 13.90 -3.50
N CYS A 204 -0.43 14.66 -2.49
CA CYS A 204 -0.37 14.23 -1.11
C CYS A 204 -1.77 14.36 -0.48
N ARG A 205 -2.13 13.42 0.38
CA ARG A 205 -3.33 13.50 1.22
C ARG A 205 -2.89 13.54 2.67
N PHE A 206 -3.21 14.63 3.35
CA PHE A 206 -2.90 14.82 4.76
C PHE A 206 -4.02 14.24 5.64
N CYS A 207 -3.64 13.76 6.83
CA CYS A 207 -4.58 13.63 7.95
C CYS A 207 -5.02 15.03 8.39
N THR A 208 -6.22 15.16 8.96
CA THR A 208 -6.73 16.39 9.56
C THR A 208 -6.01 16.68 10.88
N VAL A 209 -5.80 15.64 11.68
CA VAL A 209 -5.19 15.72 13.03
C VAL A 209 -3.67 15.57 12.97
N LYS A 210 -2.97 16.23 13.91
CA LYS A 210 -1.52 16.06 14.11
C LYS A 210 -1.20 14.61 14.49
N TYR A 211 -0.05 14.13 14.03
CA TYR A 211 0.42 12.78 14.29
C TYR A 211 1.00 12.66 15.69
N THR A 212 0.40 11.80 16.50
CA THR A 212 0.93 11.39 17.80
C THR A 212 1.33 9.91 17.72
N PRO A 213 2.54 9.53 18.15
CA PRO A 213 2.94 8.13 18.22
C PRO A 213 2.39 7.40 19.47
N SER A 214 1.56 8.07 20.28
CA SER A 214 1.10 7.53 21.57
C SER A 214 0.19 6.31 21.40
N THR A 215 0.45 5.28 22.19
CA THR A 215 -0.39 4.07 22.25
C THR A 215 -1.79 4.32 22.79
N SER A 216 -2.01 5.43 23.51
CA SER A 216 -3.32 5.82 24.03
C SER A 216 -4.31 6.26 22.92
N GLU A 217 -3.79 6.65 21.76
CA GLU A 217 -4.59 7.18 20.64
C GLU A 217 -4.66 6.20 19.45
N LEU A 218 -4.24 4.94 19.62
CA LEU A 218 -4.27 3.94 18.53
C LEU A 218 -5.69 3.68 17.97
N ASP A 219 -6.71 3.90 18.80
CA ASP A 219 -8.11 3.80 18.41
C ASP A 219 -8.58 5.02 17.60
N ASN A 220 -7.86 6.14 17.66
CA ASN A 220 -8.14 7.33 16.85
C ASN A 220 -7.61 7.14 15.42
N MET A 221 -8.42 6.47 14.61
CA MET A 221 -8.12 6.22 13.19
C MET A 221 -7.87 7.50 12.37
N PHE A 222 -8.36 8.68 12.79
CA PHE A 222 -8.17 9.94 12.08
C PHE A 222 -6.70 10.41 12.09
N VAL A 223 -5.93 10.03 13.10
CA VAL A 223 -4.49 10.35 13.21
C VAL A 223 -3.67 9.47 12.26
N HIS A 224 -4.10 8.22 12.08
CA HIS A 224 -3.29 7.17 11.45
C HIS A 224 -3.64 6.87 9.98
N LEU A 225 -4.89 7.12 9.56
CA LEU A 225 -5.41 6.76 8.24
C LEU A 225 -5.77 8.01 7.41
N THR A 226 -5.00 8.29 6.37
CA THR A 226 -5.12 9.45 5.46
C THR A 226 -6.29 9.36 4.46
N ASN A 227 -7.14 8.33 4.56
CA ASN A 227 -8.21 8.08 3.60
C ASN A 227 -9.34 9.12 3.73
N VAL A 228 -9.70 9.79 2.62
CA VAL A 228 -10.81 10.79 2.58
C VAL A 228 -12.12 10.23 3.15
N ALA A 229 -12.42 8.95 2.92
CA ALA A 229 -13.62 8.30 3.46
C ALA A 229 -13.68 8.29 5.00
N ILE A 230 -12.52 8.37 5.66
CA ILE A 230 -12.38 8.48 7.11
C ILE A 230 -12.26 9.97 7.46
N GLN A 231 -11.34 10.69 6.82
CA GLN A 231 -11.01 12.09 7.12
C GLN A 231 -12.18 13.08 6.99
N LYS A 232 -13.15 12.82 6.11
CA LYS A 232 -14.35 13.68 5.92
C LYS A 232 -15.27 13.77 7.14
N HIS A 233 -15.09 12.87 8.11
CA HIS A 233 -15.84 12.86 9.37
C HIS A 233 -15.08 13.56 10.51
N GLY A 234 -13.87 14.08 10.26
CA GLY A 234 -13.13 14.85 11.25
C GLY A 234 -13.60 16.30 11.30
N GLU A 235 -13.66 16.87 12.50
CA GLU A 235 -14.17 18.23 12.76
C GLU A 235 -13.35 19.31 12.01
N ASP A 236 -12.04 19.11 11.84
CA ASP A 236 -11.12 20.04 11.17
C ASP A 236 -10.99 19.81 9.64
N TYR A 237 -11.96 19.15 9.00
CA TYR A 237 -11.87 18.86 7.56
C TYR A 237 -12.09 20.12 6.72
N ASN A 238 -11.01 20.62 6.10
CA ASN A 238 -11.11 21.73 5.15
C ASN A 238 -11.76 21.27 3.83
N HIS A 239 -13.02 21.65 3.62
CA HIS A 239 -13.78 21.31 2.40
C HIS A 239 -13.26 21.96 1.11
N ILE A 240 -12.49 23.05 1.19
CA ILE A 240 -12.01 23.84 0.04
C ILE A 240 -10.77 23.18 -0.59
N HIS A 241 -9.79 22.78 0.22
CA HIS A 241 -8.56 22.15 -0.27
C HIS A 241 -8.48 20.64 0.00
N GLY A 242 -9.38 20.09 0.83
CA GLY A 242 -9.47 18.67 1.15
C GLY A 242 -8.21 18.09 1.81
N GLY A 243 -7.35 18.93 2.40
CA GLY A 243 -6.06 18.53 2.94
C GLY A 243 -5.15 17.91 1.88
N LYS A 244 -5.08 18.49 0.67
CA LYS A 244 -4.25 17.97 -0.43
C LYS A 244 -3.19 18.97 -0.86
N TRP A 245 -1.99 18.47 -1.14
CA TRP A 245 -0.94 19.19 -1.86
C TRP A 245 -0.63 18.51 -3.17
N THR A 246 -0.30 19.27 -4.21
CA THR A 246 0.27 18.70 -5.43
C THR A 246 1.64 18.11 -5.15
N VAL A 247 2.08 17.15 -5.96
CA VAL A 247 3.44 16.61 -5.90
C VAL A 247 4.48 17.72 -6.09
N ASN A 248 4.21 18.72 -6.94
CA ASN A 248 5.10 19.87 -7.14
C ASN A 248 5.27 20.70 -5.87
N ASN A 249 4.18 20.97 -5.14
CA ASN A 249 4.25 21.69 -3.88
C ASN A 249 5.00 20.89 -2.81
N LEU A 250 4.79 19.57 -2.76
CA LEU A 250 5.59 18.69 -1.91
C LEU A 250 7.08 18.79 -2.26
N ARG A 251 7.43 18.69 -3.54
CA ARG A 251 8.82 18.77 -4.00
C ARG A 251 9.44 20.10 -3.60
N LEU A 252 8.78 21.22 -3.90
CA LEU A 252 9.27 22.55 -3.53
C LEU A 252 9.50 22.68 -2.02
N TYR A 253 8.58 22.16 -1.20
CA TYR A 253 8.71 22.15 0.25
C TYR A 253 9.89 21.30 0.74
N LEU A 254 10.13 20.13 0.14
CA LEU A 254 11.24 19.27 0.50
C LEU A 254 12.58 19.86 0.05
N GLU A 255 12.64 20.46 -1.13
CA GLU A 255 13.85 21.12 -1.63
C GLU A 255 14.25 22.29 -0.73
N SER A 256 13.27 23.06 -0.23
CA SER A 256 13.54 24.19 0.67
C SER A 256 13.90 23.77 2.10
N THR A 257 13.38 22.65 2.60
CA THR A 257 13.59 22.23 4.01
C THR A 257 14.69 21.19 4.20
N ARG A 258 14.95 20.36 3.19
CA ARG A 258 15.91 19.23 3.24
C ARG A 258 17.00 19.32 2.18
N GLY A 259 16.88 20.24 1.22
CA GLY A 259 17.82 20.41 0.12
C GLY A 259 17.41 19.66 -1.15
N LYS A 260 17.94 20.16 -2.28
CA LYS A 260 17.60 19.67 -3.62
C LYS A 260 18.09 18.24 -3.90
N GLU A 261 19.29 17.91 -3.45
CA GLU A 261 19.91 16.59 -3.69
C GLU A 261 19.14 15.47 -3.00
N VAL A 262 18.85 15.63 -1.70
CA VAL A 262 18.07 14.66 -0.91
C VAL A 262 16.67 14.49 -1.51
N THR A 263 16.04 15.58 -1.91
CA THR A 263 14.71 15.54 -2.52
C THR A 263 14.73 14.83 -3.87
N SER A 264 15.73 15.10 -4.70
CA SER A 264 15.86 14.44 -6.02
C SER A 264 16.04 12.93 -5.85
N LYS A 265 16.94 12.53 -4.93
CA LYS A 265 17.15 11.11 -4.59
C LYS A 265 15.87 10.42 -4.12
N LEU A 266 15.06 11.08 -3.28
CA LEU A 266 13.77 10.54 -2.84
C LEU A 266 12.82 10.26 -4.02
N PHE A 267 12.72 11.18 -4.99
CA PHE A 267 11.87 10.99 -6.16
C PHE A 267 12.41 9.88 -7.09
N ASP A 268 13.73 9.73 -7.19
CA ASP A 268 14.35 8.62 -7.91
C ASP A 268 14.04 7.27 -7.25
N GLU A 269 14.10 7.19 -5.91
CA GLU A 269 13.69 6.01 -5.15
C GLU A 269 12.19 5.69 -5.33
N ILE A 270 11.33 6.71 -5.41
CA ILE A 270 9.90 6.52 -5.73
C ILE A 270 9.73 5.91 -7.13
N HIS A 271 10.43 6.43 -8.13
CA HIS A 271 10.41 5.88 -9.49
C HIS A 271 10.92 4.44 -9.52
N TRP A 272 11.99 4.16 -8.77
CA TRP A 272 12.53 2.83 -8.62
C TRP A 272 11.49 1.84 -8.07
N ILE A 273 10.82 2.21 -6.96
CA ILE A 273 9.77 1.37 -6.36
C ILE A 273 8.66 1.08 -7.38
N ILE A 274 8.22 2.07 -8.16
CA ILE A 274 7.18 1.90 -9.18
C ILE A 274 7.63 0.85 -10.22
N VAL A 275 8.84 0.98 -10.76
CA VAL A 275 9.34 0.06 -11.79
C VAL A 275 9.50 -1.34 -11.22
N GLN A 276 10.08 -1.49 -10.04
CA GLN A 276 10.26 -2.81 -9.40
C GLN A 276 8.94 -3.47 -8.99
N SER A 277 7.89 -2.67 -8.73
CA SER A 277 6.55 -3.22 -8.43
C SER A 277 5.81 -3.70 -9.68
N LEU A 278 6.24 -3.29 -10.88
CA LEU A 278 5.65 -3.70 -12.16
C LEU A 278 6.36 -4.89 -12.81
N LYS A 279 7.52 -5.28 -12.26
CA LYS A 279 8.26 -6.48 -12.65
C LYS A 279 7.74 -7.68 -11.84
#